data_AF-S3P6E1-F1
#
_entry.id   AF-S3P6E1-F1
#
_cell.length_a   1.000
_cell.length_b   1.000
_cell.length_c   1.000
_cell.angle_alpha   90.00
_cell.angle_beta   90.00
_cell.angle_gamma   90.00
#
_symmetry.space_group_name_H-M   'P 1'
#
loop_
_entity.id
_entity.type
_entity.pdbx_description
1 polymer ?
#
loop_
_entity_poly.entity_id
_entity_poly.type
_entity_poly.pdbx_seq_one_letter_code
_entity_poly.pdbx_strand_id
1 'polypeptide(L)'
;MKCIYKILSVSTLVLLIAGCSGFIDSFSPIPRQKLLEHPNGSSVRDCQGGPLPLGGEVEFFWKTNNLPKGTTEFVCVDGKAYLSGQHLKLSEKYIQ
;
A
#
# COMPACT_ATOMS: atom_id res chain seq x y z
N MET A 1 1.02 -22.06 -49.40
CA MET A 1 0.98 -21.31 -50.68
C MET A 1 2.19 -20.41 -50.73
N LYS A 2 2.94 -20.41 -51.84
CA LYS A 2 4.31 -19.84 -51.96
C LYS A 2 4.25 -18.33 -52.22
N CYS A 3 4.90 -17.52 -51.39
CA CYS A 3 5.08 -16.09 -51.65
C CYS A 3 6.53 -15.83 -52.10
N ILE A 4 6.68 -15.49 -53.37
CA ILE A 4 7.93 -15.08 -54.01
C ILE A 4 8.20 -13.63 -53.58
N TYR A 5 9.30 -13.39 -52.88
CA TYR A 5 9.73 -12.03 -52.53
C TYR A 5 10.66 -11.49 -53.63
N LYS A 6 10.22 -10.47 -54.36
CA LYS A 6 11.10 -9.64 -55.19
C LYS A 6 11.66 -8.54 -54.29
N ILE A 7 12.92 -8.66 -53.88
CA ILE A 7 13.66 -7.56 -53.26
C ILE A 7 14.10 -6.65 -54.40
N LEU A 8 13.55 -5.42 -54.45
CA LEU A 8 14.12 -4.36 -55.27
C LEU A 8 14.00 -3.02 -54.56
N SER A 9 15.16 -2.38 -54.45
CA SER A 9 15.40 -0.95 -54.31
C SER A 9 15.30 -0.32 -52.92
N VAL A 10 16.49 -0.10 -52.36
CA VAL A 10 16.85 0.82 -51.28
C VAL A 10 16.50 2.26 -51.67
N SER A 11 16.09 3.06 -50.68
CA SER A 11 15.88 4.53 -50.69
C SER A 11 14.43 5.02 -50.78
N THR A 12 13.74 4.99 -49.63
CA THR A 12 12.96 6.10 -49.05
C THR A 12 12.51 5.70 -47.65
N LEU A 13 13.41 5.78 -46.67
CA LEU A 13 13.11 5.56 -45.25
C LEU A 13 12.48 6.84 -44.67
N VAL A 14 11.23 7.13 -45.03
CA VAL A 14 10.41 8.11 -44.32
C VAL A 14 8.98 7.58 -44.22
N LEU A 15 8.59 7.32 -42.97
CA LEU A 15 7.25 7.15 -42.41
C LEU A 15 6.34 6.08 -43.03
N LEU A 16 6.09 5.03 -42.25
CA LEU A 16 4.75 4.57 -41.83
C LEU A 16 4.92 3.39 -40.85
N ILE A 17 5.34 3.68 -39.62
CA ILE A 17 5.17 2.75 -38.50
C ILE A 17 3.72 2.89 -38.01
N ALA A 18 2.78 2.53 -38.87
CA ALA A 18 1.38 2.31 -38.49
C ALA A 18 1.22 0.81 -38.22
N GLY A 19 1.77 0.36 -37.09
CA GLY A 19 1.52 -0.96 -36.53
C GLY A 19 0.95 -0.77 -35.15
N CYS A 20 -0.38 -0.87 -35.04
CA CYS A 20 -1.13 -0.71 -33.81
C CYS A 20 -0.53 -1.54 -32.66
N SER A 21 -0.08 -0.81 -31.65
CA SER A 21 -0.19 -1.06 -30.21
C SER A 21 -0.94 -2.33 -29.82
N GLY A 22 -0.18 -3.35 -29.38
CA GLY A 22 -0.72 -4.57 -28.77
C GLY A 22 0.05 -5.04 -27.54
N PHE A 23 1.02 -4.26 -27.05
CA PHE A 23 1.77 -4.55 -25.83
C PHE A 23 1.54 -3.42 -24.82
N ILE A 24 0.30 -3.26 -24.36
CA ILE A 24 0.00 -2.42 -23.20
C ILE A 24 -0.51 -3.38 -22.11
N ASP A 25 0.34 -3.54 -21.10
CA ASP A 25 0.02 -3.87 -19.71
C ASP A 25 -0.80 -5.13 -19.41
N SER A 26 -0.14 -6.29 -19.49
CA SER A 26 -0.48 -7.41 -18.59
C SER A 26 0.37 -7.39 -17.32
N PHE A 27 0.45 -6.23 -16.65
CA PHE A 27 0.69 -6.22 -15.21
C PHE A 27 -0.70 -6.30 -14.57
N SER A 28 -1.16 -7.53 -14.27
CA SER A 28 -2.25 -7.69 -13.31
C SER A 28 -1.89 -6.86 -12.08
N PRO A 29 -2.71 -5.88 -11.65
CA PRO A 29 -2.42 -5.13 -10.45
C PRO A 29 -2.31 -6.15 -9.32
N ILE A 30 -1.10 -6.28 -8.75
CA ILE A 30 -0.86 -7.08 -7.56
C ILE A 30 -1.97 -6.71 -6.57
N PRO A 31 -2.73 -7.69 -6.04
CA PRO A 31 -3.84 -7.39 -5.15
C PRO A 31 -3.31 -6.55 -4.00
N ARG A 32 -3.71 -5.27 -3.98
CA ARG A 32 -3.31 -4.37 -2.90
C ARG A 32 -3.90 -4.96 -1.63
N GLN A 33 -3.03 -5.34 -0.69
CA GLN A 33 -3.46 -5.79 0.62
C GLN A 33 -4.33 -4.68 1.23
N LYS A 34 -5.53 -5.05 1.69
CA LYS A 34 -6.46 -4.09 2.24
C LYS A 34 -5.84 -3.55 3.54
N LEU A 35 -5.79 -2.22 3.71
CA LEU A 35 -5.21 -1.59 4.90
C LEU A 35 -6.31 -1.18 5.87
N LEU A 36 -5.97 -1.10 7.15
CA LEU A 36 -6.83 -0.47 8.14
C LEU A 36 -6.87 1.03 7.84
N GLU A 37 -8.05 1.60 7.78
CA GLU A 37 -8.27 3.01 7.41
C GLU A 37 -8.97 3.75 8.56
N HIS A 38 -8.58 5.01 8.76
CA HIS A 38 -9.34 5.96 9.57
C HIS A 38 -10.66 6.29 8.87
N PRO A 39 -11.65 6.86 9.58
CA PRO A 39 -12.92 7.29 8.99
C PRO A 39 -12.79 8.30 7.83
N ASN A 40 -11.66 9.01 7.75
CA ASN A 40 -11.33 9.94 6.67
C ASN A 40 -10.73 9.26 5.42
N GLY A 41 -10.58 7.93 5.42
CA GLY A 41 -10.00 7.15 4.33
C GLY A 41 -8.47 7.09 4.29
N SER A 42 -7.77 7.67 5.27
CA SER A 42 -6.31 7.56 5.38
C SER A 42 -5.91 6.24 6.04
N SER A 43 -4.78 5.66 5.64
CA SER A 43 -4.26 4.42 6.21
C SER A 43 -3.78 4.63 7.65
N VAL A 44 -4.25 3.79 8.57
CA VAL A 44 -3.73 3.73 9.95
C VAL A 44 -2.31 3.19 9.91
N ARG A 45 -1.40 3.86 10.63
CA ARG A 45 0.01 3.48 10.73
C ARG A 45 0.33 2.99 12.14
N ASP A 46 1.22 2.01 12.23
CA ASP A 46 1.79 1.56 13.49
C ASP A 46 2.79 2.58 14.08
N CYS A 47 3.36 2.26 15.23
CA CYS A 47 4.34 3.12 15.90
C CYS A 47 5.72 3.18 15.21
N GLN A 48 5.93 2.39 14.15
CA GLN A 48 7.12 2.44 13.30
C GLN A 48 6.86 3.23 12.00
N GLY A 49 5.61 3.70 11.80
CA GLY A 49 5.18 4.43 10.61
C GLY A 49 4.74 3.54 9.45
N GLY A 50 4.70 2.22 9.65
CA GLY A 50 4.25 1.23 8.69
C GLY A 50 2.72 1.15 8.62
N PRO A 51 2.11 1.00 7.43
CA PRO A 51 0.67 0.84 7.33
C PRO A 51 0.22 -0.49 7.92
N LEU A 52 -0.89 -0.50 8.66
CA LEU A 52 -1.44 -1.73 9.25
C LEU A 52 -2.33 -2.48 8.24
N PRO A 53 -1.97 -3.69 7.80
CA PRO A 53 -2.81 -4.48 6.90
C PRO A 53 -3.99 -5.10 7.66
N LEU A 54 -5.16 -5.12 7.01
CA LEU A 54 -6.33 -5.83 7.51
C LEU A 54 -6.09 -7.33 7.46
N GLY A 55 -6.59 -8.03 8.47
CA GLY A 55 -6.41 -9.46 8.65
C GLY A 55 -5.75 -9.79 9.98
N GLY A 56 -4.94 -10.84 10.02
CA GLY A 56 -4.31 -11.33 11.26
C GLY A 56 -3.31 -10.35 11.88
N GLU A 57 -2.62 -9.54 11.07
CA GLU A 57 -1.58 -8.62 11.54
C GLU A 57 -2.14 -7.48 12.39
N VAL A 58 -3.24 -6.85 11.97
CA VAL A 58 -3.91 -5.83 12.78
C VAL A 58 -4.49 -6.41 14.08
N GLU A 59 -4.98 -7.65 14.06
CA GLU A 59 -5.43 -8.31 15.29
C GLU A 59 -4.27 -8.56 16.26
N PHE A 60 -3.11 -8.97 15.73
CA PHE A 60 -1.90 -9.14 16.51
C PHE A 60 -1.42 -7.80 17.09
N PHE A 61 -1.49 -6.73 16.31
CA PHE A 61 -1.16 -5.38 16.76
C PHE A 61 -2.04 -4.95 17.94
N TRP A 62 -3.36 -5.11 17.84
CA TRP A 62 -4.26 -4.77 18.94
C TRP A 62 -3.98 -5.62 20.18
N LYS A 63 -3.79 -6.93 20.02
CA LYS A 63 -3.49 -7.84 21.12
C LYS A 63 -2.19 -7.50 21.84
N THR A 64 -1.12 -7.23 21.08
CA THR A 64 0.21 -6.90 21.62
C THR A 64 0.21 -5.59 22.41
N ASN A 65 -0.61 -4.64 21.98
CA ASN A 65 -0.74 -3.33 22.62
C ASN A 65 -1.88 -3.24 23.65
N ASN A 66 -2.58 -4.33 23.94
CA ASN A 66 -3.79 -4.35 24.78
C ASN A 66 -4.86 -3.33 24.34
N LEU A 67 -5.00 -3.15 23.03
CA LEU A 67 -6.01 -2.28 22.43
C LEU A 67 -7.29 -3.07 22.11
N PRO A 68 -8.47 -2.42 22.21
CA PRO A 68 -9.70 -2.97 21.67
C PRO A 68 -9.58 -3.28 20.16
N LYS A 69 -10.27 -4.32 19.70
CA LYS A 69 -10.38 -4.58 18.26
C LYS A 69 -11.08 -3.40 17.57
N GLY A 70 -10.58 -3.02 16.41
CA GLY A 70 -11.08 -1.89 15.63
C GLY A 70 -10.53 -0.53 16.06
N THR A 71 -9.62 -0.46 17.04
CA THR A 71 -9.00 0.81 17.42
C THR A 71 -8.13 1.37 16.30
N THR A 72 -8.51 2.54 15.79
CA THR A 72 -7.74 3.36 14.84
C THR A 72 -7.08 4.56 15.49
N GLU A 73 -7.63 5.03 16.62
CA GLU A 73 -7.14 6.18 17.37
C GLU A 73 -6.31 5.72 18.57
N PHE A 74 -5.00 5.91 18.48
CA PHE A 74 -4.04 5.61 19.55
C PHE A 74 -2.84 6.54 19.46
N VAL A 75 -2.08 6.62 20.55
CA VAL A 75 -0.83 7.35 20.65
C VAL A 75 0.33 6.37 20.81
N CYS A 76 1.47 6.69 20.19
CA CYS A 76 2.67 5.90 20.31
C CYS A 76 3.62 6.51 21.33
N VAL A 77 4.00 5.73 22.34
CA VAL A 77 4.90 6.12 23.42
C VAL A 77 5.94 5.01 23.53
N ASP A 78 7.22 5.34 23.39
CA ASP A 78 8.33 4.38 23.43
C ASP A 78 8.14 3.17 22.49
N GLY A 79 7.55 3.40 21.32
CA GLY A 79 7.29 2.36 20.31
C GLY A 79 6.07 1.47 20.60
N LYS A 80 5.32 1.73 21.67
CA LYS A 80 4.10 1.01 22.04
C LYS A 80 2.86 1.88 21.86
N ALA A 81 1.76 1.28 21.41
CA ALA A 81 0.50 1.98 21.18
C ALA A 81 -0.39 1.96 22.44
N TYR A 82 -0.98 3.11 22.75
CA TYR A 82 -1.88 3.31 23.89
C TYR A 82 -3.14 4.04 23.45
N LEU A 83 -4.27 3.80 24.11
CA LEU A 83 -5.42 4.68 23.94
C LEU A 83 -5.07 6.08 24.42
N SER A 84 -5.52 7.12 23.71
CA SER A 84 -5.18 8.52 24.04
C SER A 84 -5.48 8.90 25.50
N GLY A 85 -6.51 8.30 26.11
CA GLY A 85 -6.84 8.48 27.53
C GLY A 85 -5.99 7.69 28.52
N GLN A 86 -5.30 6.62 28.09
CA GLN A 86 -4.38 5.85 28.94
C GLN A 86 -3.02 6.54 29.09
N HIS A 87 -2.54 7.22 28.04
CA HIS A 87 -1.30 7.96 28.09
C HIS A 87 -1.32 9.09 29.14
N LEU A 88 -2.44 9.82 29.26
CA LEU A 88 -2.59 10.91 30.23
C LEU A 88 -2.35 10.43 31.69
N LYS A 89 -2.81 9.21 32.03
CA LYS A 89 -2.58 8.62 33.35
C LYS A 89 -1.14 8.18 33.59
N LEU A 90 -0.39 7.89 32.53
CA LEU A 90 1.03 7.55 32.63
C LEU A 90 1.87 8.82 32.81
N SER A 91 1.56 9.90 32.08
CA SER A 91 2.26 11.18 32.24
C SER A 91 2.00 11.83 33.60
N GLU A 92 0.78 11.71 34.14
CA GLU A 92 0.46 12.25 35.49
C GLU A 92 1.25 11.57 36.60
N LYS A 93 1.61 10.28 36.44
CA LYS A 93 2.43 9.54 37.42
C LYS A 93 3.90 9.97 37.47
N TYR A 94 4.41 10.69 36.47
CA TYR A 94 5.81 11.14 36.43
C TYR A 94 5.99 12.61 36.89
N ILE A 95 4.90 13.29 37.27
CA ILE A 95 4.91 14.68 37.77
C ILE A 95 4.82 14.72 39.31
N GLN A 96 4.78 13.56 39.98
CA GLN A 96 4.67 13.45 41.43
C GLN A 96 5.88 12.71 42.01
#